data_AF-A0AAW5WFG8-F1
#
_entry.id   AF-A0AAW5WFG8-F1
#
_cell.length_a   1.000
_cell.length_b   1.000
_cell.length_c   1.000
_cell.angle_alpha   90.00
_cell.angle_beta   90.00
_cell.angle_gamma   90.00
#
_symmetry.space_group_name_H-M   'P 1'
#
loop_
_entity.id
_entity.type
_entity.pdbx_description
1 polymer ?
#
loop_
_entity_poly.entity_id
_entity_poly.type
_entity_poly.pdbx_seq_one_letter_code
_entity_poly.pdbx_strand_id
1 'polypeptide(L)'
;MKLKFRAWYVLAEEMINEILMISFVRKEIIGKFSDGSTSVPLKFEDKRNGEDVILMQSTGLKDKNGKEIFEGDIVDYKGRKAIVNWHGSYASFIYRFVDELQERKSEWKPLYLAYYKFEVVGNVHENKELFEVEE
;
A
#
# COMPACT_ATOMS: atom_id res chain seq x y z
N MET A 1 -9.40 12.60 -10.58
CA MET A 1 -8.73 11.43 -10.02
C MET A 1 -9.60 10.20 -10.28
N LYS A 2 -9.03 9.09 -10.78
CA LYS A 2 -9.76 7.82 -10.92
C LYS A 2 -9.45 6.98 -9.68
N LEU A 3 -10.46 6.60 -8.92
CA LEU A 3 -10.29 5.68 -7.78
C LEU A 3 -9.74 4.35 -8.31
N LYS A 4 -8.63 3.91 -7.73
CA LYS A 4 -8.00 2.62 -8.02
C LYS A 4 -7.53 2.00 -6.71
N PHE A 5 -7.61 0.68 -6.67
CA PHE A 5 -7.16 -0.12 -5.55
C PHE A 5 -6.38 -1.31 -6.10
N ARG A 6 -5.43 -1.78 -5.29
CA ARG A 6 -4.88 -3.13 -5.34
C ARG A 6 -5.13 -3.77 -3.97
N ALA A 7 -4.93 -5.07 -3.85
CA ALA A 7 -5.14 -5.73 -2.57
C ALA A 7 -4.15 -6.86 -2.33
N TRP A 8 -3.75 -7.05 -1.07
CA TRP A 8 -2.88 -8.14 -0.67
C TRP A 8 -3.73 -9.31 -0.18
N TYR A 9 -3.67 -10.46 -0.86
CA TYR A 9 -4.36 -11.67 -0.42
C TYR A 9 -3.51 -12.37 0.65
N VAL A 10 -3.96 -12.30 1.91
CA VAL A 10 -3.18 -12.70 3.08
C VAL A 10 -2.83 -14.19 3.09
N LEU A 11 -3.79 -15.07 2.78
CA LEU A 11 -3.57 -16.52 2.82
C LEU A 11 -2.66 -17.04 1.70
N ALA A 12 -2.75 -16.42 0.52
CA ALA A 12 -1.95 -16.81 -0.64
C ALA A 12 -0.59 -16.08 -0.70
N GLU A 13 -0.42 -15.04 0.13
CA GLU A 13 0.71 -14.10 0.04
C GLU A 13 0.92 -13.58 -1.39
N GLU A 14 -0.17 -13.16 -2.04
CA GLU A 14 -0.15 -12.74 -3.44
C GLU A 14 -0.88 -11.40 -3.66
N MET A 15 -0.35 -10.60 -4.58
CA MET A 15 -0.92 -9.31 -4.93
C MET A 15 -2.05 -9.44 -5.96
N ILE A 16 -3.20 -8.82 -5.65
CA ILE A 16 -4.32 -8.60 -6.57
C ILE A 16 -4.15 -7.21 -7.18
N ASN A 17 -3.73 -7.15 -8.44
CA ASN A 17 -3.33 -5.92 -9.12
C ASN A 17 -4.51 -5.06 -9.59
N GLU A 18 -5.66 -5.67 -9.89
CA GLU A 18 -6.85 -4.96 -10.37
C GLU A 18 -8.08 -5.37 -9.55
N ILE A 19 -8.74 -4.40 -8.91
CA ILE A 19 -10.00 -4.64 -8.21
C ILE A 19 -11.17 -4.43 -9.17
N LEU A 20 -11.93 -5.50 -9.40
CA LEU A 20 -13.10 -5.50 -10.30
C LEU A 20 -14.38 -5.10 -9.56
N MET A 21 -14.51 -5.50 -8.30
CA MET A 21 -15.69 -5.26 -7.49
C MET A 21 -15.29 -5.05 -6.03
N ILE A 22 -15.93 -4.07 -5.39
CA ILE A 22 -15.95 -3.90 -3.93
C ILE A 22 -17.41 -3.87 -3.50
N SER A 23 -17.82 -4.80 -2.64
CA SER A 23 -19.14 -4.81 -2.03
C SER A 23 -19.01 -4.43 -0.56
N PHE A 24 -19.41 -3.20 -0.20
CA PHE A 24 -19.43 -2.76 1.20
C PHE A 24 -20.52 -3.45 2.03
N VAL A 25 -21.60 -3.91 1.39
CA VAL A 25 -22.67 -4.65 2.05
C VAL A 25 -22.19 -6.05 2.45
N ARG A 26 -21.50 -6.74 1.53
CA ARG A 26 -20.96 -8.09 1.80
C ARG A 26 -19.59 -8.07 2.47
N LYS A 27 -18.92 -6.91 2.44
CA LYS A 27 -17.53 -6.70 2.87
C LYS A 27 -16.54 -7.57 2.11
N GLU A 28 -16.78 -7.69 0.80
CA GLU A 28 -16.04 -8.57 -0.10
C GLU A 28 -15.47 -7.80 -1.28
N ILE A 29 -14.35 -8.29 -1.82
CA ILE A 29 -13.80 -7.88 -3.11
C ILE A 29 -13.68 -9.05 -4.07
N ILE A 30 -13.68 -8.72 -5.36
CA ILE A 30 -13.21 -9.62 -6.43
C ILE A 30 -12.18 -8.82 -7.24
N GLY A 31 -11.04 -9.43 -7.55
CA GLY A 31 -10.01 -8.81 -8.35
C GLY A 31 -9.25 -9.80 -9.23
N LYS A 32 -8.32 -9.27 -10.03
CA LYS A 32 -7.43 -10.04 -10.89
C LYS A 32 -6.01 -10.03 -10.38
N PHE A 33 -5.38 -11.20 -10.46
CA PHE A 33 -3.97 -11.40 -10.23
C PHE A 33 -3.15 -11.02 -11.47
N SER A 34 -1.83 -11.00 -11.30
CA SER A 34 -0.88 -10.67 -12.37
C SER A 34 -0.92 -11.65 -13.55
N ASP A 35 -1.24 -12.92 -13.28
CA ASP A 35 -1.38 -13.98 -14.29
C ASP A 35 -2.71 -13.89 -15.08
N GLY A 36 -3.59 -12.95 -14.73
CA GLY A 36 -4.90 -12.73 -15.35
C GLY A 36 -6.04 -13.56 -14.76
N SER A 37 -5.76 -14.45 -13.80
CA SER A 37 -6.79 -15.19 -13.07
C SER A 37 -7.62 -14.26 -12.18
N THR A 38 -8.86 -14.66 -11.87
CA THR A 38 -9.79 -13.87 -11.04
C THR A 38 -9.96 -14.53 -9.68
N SER A 39 -9.91 -13.74 -8.61
CA SER A 39 -10.11 -14.22 -7.26
C SER A 39 -11.55 -14.71 -7.03
N VAL A 40 -11.71 -15.62 -6.09
CA VAL A 40 -13.00 -15.80 -5.42
C VAL A 40 -13.35 -14.52 -4.63
N PRO A 41 -14.59 -14.33 -4.16
CA PRO A 41 -14.90 -13.26 -3.22
C PRO A 41 -14.03 -13.38 -1.95
N LEU A 42 -13.29 -12.32 -1.62
CA LEU A 42 -12.40 -12.26 -0.44
C LEU A 42 -12.88 -11.16 0.51
N LYS A 43 -12.87 -11.41 1.82
CA LYS A 43 -13.35 -10.44 2.81
C LYS A 43 -12.27 -9.46 3.28
N PHE A 44 -12.62 -8.18 3.37
CA PHE A 44 -11.71 -7.10 3.82
C PHE A 44 -12.06 -6.52 5.20
N GLU A 45 -13.12 -6.99 5.85
CA GLU A 45 -13.46 -6.61 7.23
C GLU A 45 -14.17 -7.79 7.92
N ASP A 46 -13.43 -8.83 8.31
CA ASP A 46 -13.99 -9.91 9.14
C ASP A 46 -13.44 -9.84 10.58
N LYS A 47 -14.20 -9.18 11.45
CA LYS A 47 -13.90 -9.05 12.89
C LYS A 47 -13.78 -10.38 13.63
N ARG A 48 -14.16 -11.52 13.02
CA ARG A 48 -14.13 -12.84 13.65
C ARG A 48 -12.89 -13.66 13.28
N ASN A 49 -12.38 -13.49 12.05
CA ASN A 49 -11.36 -14.37 11.48
C ASN A 49 -10.11 -13.65 10.93
N GLY A 50 -10.04 -12.32 11.04
CA GLY A 50 -9.01 -11.52 10.37
C GLY A 50 -9.45 -11.14 8.95
N GLU A 51 -8.65 -10.32 8.27
CA GLU A 51 -8.94 -9.89 6.90
C GLU A 51 -8.36 -10.93 5.93
N ASP A 52 -9.18 -11.49 5.03
CA ASP A 52 -8.66 -12.35 3.94
C ASP A 52 -7.77 -11.51 3.03
N VAL A 53 -8.11 -10.22 2.90
CA VAL A 53 -7.45 -9.30 1.97
C VAL A 53 -7.29 -7.91 2.57
N ILE A 54 -6.14 -7.30 2.33
CA ILE A 54 -5.84 -5.93 2.75
C ILE A 54 -5.91 -5.01 1.54
N LEU A 55 -6.85 -4.05 1.55
CA LEU A 55 -7.01 -3.07 0.47
C LEU A 55 -5.95 -1.97 0.57
N MET A 56 -5.37 -1.60 -0.57
CA MET A 56 -4.43 -0.49 -0.70
C MET A 56 -4.92 0.48 -1.77
N GLN A 57 -5.14 1.73 -1.37
CA GLN A 57 -5.62 2.77 -2.27
C GLN A 57 -4.48 3.39 -3.09
N SER A 58 -4.73 3.68 -4.37
CA SER A 58 -3.83 4.53 -5.17
C SER A 58 -3.80 5.96 -4.64
N THR A 59 -2.61 6.55 -4.58
CA THR A 59 -2.42 7.97 -4.26
C THR A 59 -2.77 8.90 -5.44
N GLY A 60 -2.89 8.35 -6.65
CA GLY A 60 -3.01 9.09 -7.90
C GLY A 60 -1.71 9.77 -8.36
N LEU A 61 -0.62 9.65 -7.58
CA LEU A 61 0.71 10.17 -7.91
C LEU A 61 1.57 9.07 -8.54
N LYS A 62 2.57 9.49 -9.32
CA LYS A 62 3.52 8.59 -9.99
C LYS A 62 4.93 8.95 -9.58
N ASP A 63 5.72 7.96 -9.20
CA ASP A 63 7.11 8.11 -8.81
C ASP A 63 7.99 8.61 -9.98
N LYS A 64 9.30 8.77 -9.75
CA LYS A 64 10.24 9.26 -10.76
C LYS A 64 10.33 8.39 -12.03
N ASN A 65 9.95 7.11 -11.93
CA ASN A 65 9.96 6.14 -13.01
C ASN A 65 8.57 5.99 -13.67
N GLY A 66 7.58 6.79 -13.26
CA GLY A 66 6.22 6.75 -13.79
C GLY A 66 5.34 5.64 -13.22
N LYS A 67 5.83 4.89 -12.21
CA LYS A 67 5.07 3.86 -11.49
C LYS A 67 4.09 4.53 -10.52
N GLU A 68 2.84 4.07 -10.53
CA GLU A 68 1.80 4.61 -9.64
C GLU A 68 2.10 4.21 -8.19
N ILE A 69 1.98 5.19 -7.27
CA ILE A 69 2.25 5.00 -5.84
C ILE A 69 0.93 4.66 -5.15
N PHE A 70 0.94 3.60 -4.34
CA PHE A 70 -0.18 3.12 -3.53
C PHE A 70 0.14 3.29 -2.03
N GLU A 71 -0.91 3.28 -1.23
CA GLU A 71 -0.78 3.07 0.21
C GLU A 71 -0.01 1.78 0.52
N GLY A 72 0.87 1.83 1.52
CA GLY A 72 1.74 0.73 1.90
C GLY A 72 2.97 0.55 1.01
N ASP A 73 3.14 1.34 -0.06
CA ASP A 73 4.38 1.31 -0.85
C ASP A 73 5.58 1.78 -0.03
N ILE A 74 6.70 1.08 -0.22
CA ILE A 74 8.03 1.46 0.24
C ILE A 74 8.70 2.22 -0.91
N VAL A 75 9.10 3.45 -0.63
CA VAL A 75 9.76 4.34 -1.58
C VAL A 75 11.19 4.64 -1.17
N ASP A 76 12.11 4.64 -2.15
CA ASP A 76 13.48 5.08 -1.96
C ASP A 76 13.65 6.57 -2.27
N TYR A 77 14.37 7.26 -1.40
CA TYR A 77 14.83 8.63 -1.59
C TYR A 77 16.33 8.71 -1.42
N LYS A 78 17.06 8.54 -2.52
CA LYS A 78 18.53 8.64 -2.53
C LYS A 78 19.17 7.69 -1.51
N GLY A 79 18.67 6.46 -1.41
CA GLY A 79 19.15 5.44 -0.48
C GLY A 79 18.46 5.43 0.88
N ARG A 80 17.53 6.36 1.15
CA ARG A 80 16.74 6.39 2.39
C ARG A 80 15.31 5.95 2.10
N LYS A 81 14.88 4.86 2.74
CA LYS A 81 13.55 4.25 2.54
C LYS A 81 12.48 4.97 3.37
N ALA A 82 11.29 5.11 2.80
CA ALA A 82 10.09 5.62 3.48
C ALA A 82 8.85 4.83 3.10
N ILE A 83 7.82 4.89 3.94
CA ILE A 83 6.54 4.20 3.73
C ILE A 83 5.44 5.21 3.50
N VAL A 84 4.62 4.96 2.48
CA VAL A 84 3.46 5.78 2.13
C VAL A 84 2.22 5.33 2.88
N ASN A 85 1.51 6.25 3.54
CA ASN A 85 0.28 5.97 4.29
C ASN A 85 -0.75 7.09 4.16
N TRP A 86 -2.04 6.78 4.32
CA TRP A 86 -3.06 7.80 4.50
C TRP A 86 -3.04 8.34 5.94
N HIS A 87 -3.08 9.66 6.10
CA HIS A 87 -3.21 10.28 7.43
C HIS A 87 -4.54 11.02 7.56
N GLY A 88 -5.44 10.48 8.39
CA GLY A 88 -6.81 10.97 8.56
C GLY A 88 -6.91 12.45 8.94
N SER A 89 -6.11 12.92 9.90
CA SER A 89 -6.15 14.33 10.33
C SER A 89 -5.67 15.34 9.28
N TYR A 90 -4.75 14.94 8.40
CA TYR A 90 -4.26 15.79 7.31
C TYR A 90 -5.11 15.62 6.04
N ALA A 91 -5.99 14.62 6.01
CA ALA A 91 -6.73 14.20 4.82
C ALA A 91 -5.81 14.08 3.59
N SER A 92 -4.63 13.48 3.77
CA SER A 92 -3.59 13.42 2.76
C SER A 92 -2.74 12.15 2.89
N PHE A 93 -2.19 11.72 1.76
CA PHE A 93 -1.10 10.74 1.76
C PHE A 93 0.18 11.40 2.25
N ILE A 94 0.85 10.71 3.16
CA ILE A 94 2.12 11.11 3.75
C ILE A 94 3.16 10.03 3.47
N TYR A 95 4.43 10.37 3.69
CA TYR A 95 5.49 9.38 3.83
C TYR A 95 6.19 9.55 5.18
N ARG A 96 6.75 8.44 5.68
CA ARG A 96 7.60 8.42 6.88
C ARG A 96 8.82 7.57 6.62
N PHE A 97 10.01 8.08 6.96
CA PHE A 97 11.23 7.31 6.78
C PHE A 97 11.27 6.12 7.74
N VAL A 98 11.82 5.00 7.28
CA VAL A 98 11.84 3.72 8.04
C VAL A 98 12.69 3.82 9.31
N ASP A 99 13.77 4.61 9.29
CA ASP A 99 14.61 4.91 10.45
C ASP A 99 13.89 5.80 11.49
N GLU A 100 13.09 6.78 11.05
CA GLU A 100 12.29 7.65 11.94
C GLU A 100 11.14 6.90 12.64
N LEU A 101 10.73 5.74 12.12
CA LEU A 101 9.80 4.84 12.81
C LEU A 101 10.40 4.31 14.11
N GLN A 102 11.69 3.99 14.10
CA GLN A 102 12.42 3.43 15.24
C GLN A 102 12.61 4.49 16.34
N GLU A 103 12.89 5.73 15.95
CA GLU A 103 13.15 6.83 16.88
C GLU A 103 11.88 7.46 17.49
N ARG A 104 10.69 6.91 17.21
CA ARG A 104 9.38 7.46 17.63
C ARG A 104 9.16 8.94 17.23
N LYS A 105 9.87 9.43 16.21
CA LYS A 105 9.67 10.78 15.69
C LYS A 105 8.31 10.87 14.99
N SER A 106 7.50 11.85 15.39
CA SER A 106 6.15 12.06 14.85
C SER A 106 6.12 13.00 13.64
N GLU A 107 7.22 13.15 12.92
CA GLU A 107 7.23 14.06 11.76
C GLU A 107 6.62 13.36 10.55
N TRP A 108 5.51 13.89 10.06
CA TRP A 108 4.81 13.40 8.88
C TRP A 108 5.06 14.38 7.74
N LYS A 109 5.45 13.86 6.57
CA LYS A 109 5.72 14.71 5.41
C LYS A 109 4.71 14.41 4.31
N PRO A 110 3.98 15.43 3.79
CA PRO A 110 3.02 15.20 2.72
C PRO A 110 3.68 14.63 1.46
N LEU A 111 3.12 13.55 0.92
CA LEU A 111 3.67 12.84 -0.23
C LEU A 111 3.72 13.73 -1.48
N TYR A 112 2.68 14.53 -1.70
CA TYR A 112 2.55 15.38 -2.90
C TYR A 112 3.68 16.40 -3.07
N LEU A 113 4.46 16.69 -2.03
CA LEU A 113 5.61 17.60 -2.10
C LEU A 113 6.89 16.94 -2.64
N ALA A 114 6.99 15.61 -2.59
CA ALA A 114 8.24 14.90 -2.84
C ALA A 114 8.13 13.68 -3.78
N TYR A 115 6.90 13.27 -4.15
CA TYR A 115 6.65 12.04 -4.90
C TYR A 115 7.50 11.83 -6.16
N TYR A 116 7.76 12.90 -6.93
CA TYR A 116 8.54 12.87 -8.17
C TYR A 116 10.05 12.60 -7.96
N LYS A 117 10.51 12.59 -6.72
CA LYS A 117 11.90 12.24 -6.35
C LYS A 117 12.02 10.80 -5.82
N PHE A 118 10.89 10.15 -5.55
CA PHE A 118 10.85 8.80 -5.01
C PHE A 118 10.89 7.76 -6.12
N GLU A 119 11.26 6.54 -5.74
CA GLU A 119 11.13 5.32 -6.54
C GLU A 119 10.44 4.25 -5.70
N VAL A 120 9.38 3.63 -6.20
CA VAL A 120 8.72 2.52 -5.51
C VAL A 120 9.56 1.26 -5.62
N VAL A 121 10.17 0.86 -4.51
CA VAL A 121 11.08 -0.29 -4.42
C VAL A 121 10.42 -1.56 -3.86
N GLY A 122 9.23 -1.44 -3.30
CA GLY A 122 8.49 -2.57 -2.73
C GLY A 122 7.22 -2.11 -2.01
N ASN A 123 6.63 -3.00 -1.22
CA ASN A 123 5.55 -2.64 -0.28
C ASN A 123 5.67 -3.44 1.01
N VAL A 124 4.95 -2.99 2.05
CA VAL A 124 5.01 -3.58 3.40
C VAL A 124 4.53 -5.03 3.49
N HIS A 125 3.87 -5.57 2.45
CA HIS A 125 3.37 -6.94 2.44
C HIS A 125 4.31 -7.90 1.71
N GLU A 126 4.72 -7.55 0.48
CA GLU A 126 5.62 -8.37 -0.35
C GLU A 126 7.09 -8.26 0.07
N ASN A 127 7.48 -7.15 0.72
CA ASN A 127 8.87 -6.83 1.02
C ASN A 127 9.08 -6.54 2.52
N LYS A 128 8.68 -7.48 3.37
CA LYS A 128 8.81 -7.38 4.83
C LYS A 128 10.27 -7.13 5.25
N GLU A 129 11.23 -7.70 4.52
CA GLU A 129 12.68 -7.54 4.73
C GLU A 129 13.19 -6.10 4.49
N LEU A 130 12.47 -5.29 3.70
CA LEU A 130 12.83 -3.87 3.52
C LEU A 130 12.41 -3.01 4.72
N PHE A 131 11.64 -3.60 5.63
CA PHE A 131 11.08 -3.01 6.83
C PHE A 131 11.69 -3.60 8.11
N GLU A 132 12.09 -4.87 8.08
CA GLU A 132 12.76 -5.56 9.18
C GLU A 132 14.24 -5.17 9.24
N VAL A 133 14.70 -4.77 10.44
CA VAL A 133 16.11 -4.52 10.72
C VAL A 133 16.68 -5.84 11.23
N GLU A 134 17.76 -6.33 10.65
CA GLU A 134 18.56 -7.39 11.29
C GLU A 134 19.03 -6.85 12.67
N GLU A 135 18.67 -7.55 13.75
CA GLU A 135 19.17 -7.27 15.11
C GLU A 135 20.70 -7.28 15.20
#